data_AF-M1ULB3-F1
#
_entry.id   AF-M1ULB3-F1
#
_cell.length_a   1.000
_cell.length_b   1.000
_cell.length_c   1.000
_cell.angle_alpha   90.00
_cell.angle_beta   90.00
_cell.angle_gamma   90.00
#
_symmetry.space_group_name_H-M   'P 1'
#
loop_
_entity.id
_entity.type
_entity.pdbx_description
1 polymer ?
#
loop_
_entity_poly.entity_id
_entity_poly.type
_entity_poly.pdbx_seq_one_letter_code
_entity_poly.pdbx_strand_id
1 'polypeptide(L)'
;MSVEKFSSTGAQATYKSTANAGVLTSASQISELRERSGLTIDQLGRLFGVSRRSVHNWINGKSMAPQHEERASLVLGIINTLPGTTPQERRAHLLASREGKSIFHALLAQLHENATLQVSALSPRELIQL
;
A
#
# COMPACT_ATOMS: atom_id res chain seq x y z
N MET A 1 -52.25 30.85 8.01
CA MET A 1 -51.22 31.16 9.04
C MET A 1 -51.02 29.88 9.82
N SER A 2 -49.86 29.23 9.90
CA SER A 2 -48.49 29.66 9.65
C SER A 2 -47.67 28.50 9.08
N VAL A 3 -46.66 28.91 8.31
CA VAL A 3 -45.64 28.09 7.67
C VAL A 3 -44.54 27.78 8.68
N GLU A 4 -44.13 26.52 8.82
CA GLU A 4 -42.82 26.20 9.37
C GLU A 4 -42.11 25.16 8.51
N LYS A 5 -40.99 25.63 7.96
CA LYS A 5 -40.07 24.95 7.06
C LYS A 5 -39.16 24.05 7.89
N PHE A 6 -39.16 22.75 7.61
CA PHE A 6 -38.05 21.88 8.00
C PHE A 6 -37.21 21.55 6.77
N SER A 7 -36.19 22.37 6.56
CA SER A 7 -35.03 22.01 5.75
C SER A 7 -34.23 20.97 6.52
N SER A 8 -34.23 19.70 6.08
CA SER A 8 -33.21 18.73 6.49
C SER A 8 -32.30 18.45 5.31
N THR A 9 -31.18 19.17 5.35
CA THR A 9 -29.96 18.95 4.60
C THR A 9 -29.44 17.54 4.83
N GLY A 10 -29.18 16.80 3.75
CA GLY A 10 -28.38 15.58 3.86
C GLY A 10 -28.67 14.52 2.80
N ALA A 11 -28.65 14.87 1.51
CA ALA A 11 -28.62 13.84 0.48
C ALA A 11 -27.77 14.28 -0.71
N GLN A 12 -26.88 13.36 -1.08
CA GLN A 12 -26.28 13.16 -2.41
C GLN A 12 -24.92 13.83 -2.67
N ALA A 13 -23.89 13.00 -2.43
CA ALA A 13 -22.99 12.51 -3.47
C ALA A 13 -22.50 13.58 -4.46
N THR A 14 -21.35 14.16 -4.14
CA THR A 14 -20.51 14.85 -5.12
C THR A 14 -19.07 14.42 -4.92
N TYR A 15 -18.73 13.20 -5.36
CA TYR A 15 -17.37 12.99 -5.86
C TYR A 15 -17.37 13.46 -7.31
N LYS A 16 -16.98 14.72 -7.51
CA LYS A 16 -16.63 15.22 -8.84
C LYS A 16 -15.39 14.47 -9.30
N SER A 17 -15.63 13.34 -9.94
CA SER A 17 -14.67 12.66 -10.80
C SER A 17 -14.62 13.41 -12.12
N THR A 18 -13.58 14.20 -12.34
CA THR A 18 -13.20 14.62 -13.69
C THR A 18 -11.70 14.96 -13.77
N ALA A 19 -10.97 14.00 -14.34
CA ALA A 19 -9.77 14.15 -15.17
C ALA A 19 -8.48 14.75 -14.57
N ASN A 20 -7.51 13.87 -14.25
CA ASN A 20 -6.21 13.85 -14.95
C ASN A 20 -5.49 12.51 -14.74
N ALA A 21 -4.83 12.03 -15.78
CA ALA A 21 -4.29 10.68 -15.89
C ALA A 21 -3.15 10.39 -14.88
N GLY A 22 -3.26 9.24 -14.21
CA GLY A 22 -2.13 8.36 -13.94
C GLY A 22 -1.27 8.58 -12.69
N VAL A 23 -1.56 9.55 -11.82
CA VAL A 23 -0.89 9.63 -10.51
C VAL A 23 -1.84 9.11 -9.45
N LEU A 24 -1.81 7.80 -9.23
CA LEU A 24 -2.44 7.21 -8.06
C LEU A 24 -1.81 7.87 -6.83
N THR A 25 -2.61 8.56 -6.02
CA THR A 25 -2.16 9.03 -4.71
C THR A 25 -1.70 7.83 -3.89
N SER A 26 -0.74 7.99 -2.99
CA SER A 26 -0.21 6.89 -2.17
C SER A 26 -1.31 6.12 -1.42
N ALA A 27 -2.38 6.80 -1.04
CA ALA A 27 -3.58 6.20 -0.45
C ALA A 27 -4.35 5.28 -1.40
N SER A 28 -4.52 5.71 -2.65
CA SER A 28 -5.16 4.90 -3.69
C SER A 28 -4.33 3.68 -4.06
N GLN A 29 -2.99 3.81 -4.07
CA GLN A 29 -2.09 2.68 -4.37
C GLN A 29 -2.17 1.57 -3.33
N ILE A 30 -2.15 1.89 -2.03
CA ILE A 30 -2.21 0.89 -0.97
C ILE A 30 -3.60 0.24 -0.88
N SER A 31 -4.65 1.04 -1.10
CA SER A 31 -6.02 0.54 -1.13
C SER A 31 -6.22 -0.44 -2.30
N GLU A 32 -5.75 -0.07 -3.49
CA GLU A 32 -5.79 -0.93 -4.68
C GLU A 32 -4.95 -2.19 -4.49
N LEU A 33 -3.75 -2.07 -3.92
CA LEU A 33 -2.89 -3.22 -3.62
C LEU A 33 -3.59 -4.20 -2.69
N ARG A 34 -4.26 -3.70 -1.63
CA ARG A 34 -5.06 -4.52 -0.72
C ARG A 34 -6.20 -5.22 -1.45
N GLU A 35 -6.95 -4.48 -2.24
CA GLU A 35 -8.11 -5.02 -2.97
C GLU A 35 -7.69 -6.07 -3.99
N ARG A 36 -6.61 -5.85 -4.74
CA ARG A 36 -6.15 -6.77 -5.77
C ARG A 36 -5.46 -8.01 -5.25
N SER A 37 -4.71 -7.89 -4.14
CA SER A 37 -3.92 -9.00 -3.60
C SER A 37 -4.63 -9.82 -2.53
N GLY A 38 -5.70 -9.28 -1.93
CA GLY A 38 -6.34 -9.88 -0.77
C GLY A 38 -5.44 -9.92 0.47
N LEU A 39 -4.34 -9.17 0.51
CA LEU A 39 -3.45 -9.10 1.67
C LEU A 39 -4.09 -8.34 2.83
N THR A 40 -3.79 -8.78 4.06
CA THR A 40 -4.23 -8.05 5.25
C THR A 40 -3.35 -6.82 5.48
N ILE A 41 -3.86 -5.84 6.22
CA ILE A 41 -3.10 -4.62 6.58
C ILE A 41 -1.78 -4.98 7.30
N ASP A 42 -1.80 -6.05 8.10
CA ASP A 42 -0.60 -6.56 8.77
C ASP A 42 0.45 -7.10 7.77
N GLN A 43 0.01 -7.89 6.79
CA GLN A 43 0.89 -8.40 5.74
C GLN A 43 1.44 -7.27 4.86
N LEU A 44 0.66 -6.22 4.61
CA LEU A 44 1.16 -5.01 3.96
C LEU A 44 2.20 -4.32 4.83
N GLY A 45 1.97 -4.16 6.13
CA GLY A 45 2.97 -3.59 7.04
C GLY A 45 4.32 -4.30 6.92
N ARG A 46 4.29 -5.64 6.95
CA ARG A 46 5.49 -6.47 6.74
C ARG A 46 6.12 -6.25 5.36
N LEU A 47 5.31 -6.19 4.31
CA LEU A 47 5.77 -6.02 2.93
C LEU A 47 6.47 -4.68 2.69
N PHE A 48 6.10 -3.65 3.46
CA PHE A 48 6.67 -2.30 3.40
C PHE A 48 7.68 -2.01 4.51
N GLY A 49 7.88 -2.92 5.46
CA GLY A 49 8.76 -2.70 6.62
C GLY A 49 8.23 -1.67 7.61
N VAL A 50 6.92 -1.46 7.66
CA VAL A 50 6.27 -0.44 8.50
C VAL A 50 5.25 -1.04 9.46
N SER A 51 4.85 -0.25 10.46
CA SER A 51 3.78 -0.64 11.37
C SER A 51 2.42 -0.74 10.66
N ARG A 52 1.52 -1.58 11.19
CA ARG A 52 0.11 -1.63 10.77
C ARG A 52 -0.56 -0.25 10.82
N ARG A 53 -0.19 0.60 11.79
CA ARG A 53 -0.73 1.96 11.95
C ARG A 53 -0.31 2.88 10.81
N SER A 54 0.92 2.73 10.30
CA SER A 54 1.40 3.47 9.12
C SER A 54 0.57 3.12 7.88
N VAL A 55 0.30 1.82 7.67
CA VAL A 55 -0.54 1.38 6.54
C VAL A 55 -1.98 1.91 6.65
N HIS A 56 -2.57 1.85 7.85
CA HIS A 56 -3.89 2.46 8.10
C HIS A 56 -3.90 3.97 7.81
N ASN A 57 -2.85 4.69 8.22
CA ASN A 57 -2.72 6.11 7.94
C ASN A 57 -2.70 6.39 6.42
N TRP A 58 -1.95 5.58 5.65
CA TRP A 58 -1.89 5.71 4.19
C TRP A 58 -3.23 5.44 3.53
N ILE A 59 -3.94 4.38 3.93
CA ILE A 59 -5.30 4.08 3.44
C ILE A 59 -6.25 5.25 3.72
N ASN A 60 -6.07 5.94 4.85
CA ASN A 60 -6.86 7.12 5.24
C ASN A 60 -6.35 8.44 4.61
N GLY A 61 -5.46 8.40 3.63
CA GLY A 61 -5.04 9.61 2.90
C GLY A 61 -3.82 10.35 3.47
N LYS A 62 -3.13 9.80 4.47
CA LYS A 62 -1.87 10.40 4.95
C LYS A 62 -0.75 10.17 3.94
N SER A 63 0.12 11.16 3.80
CA SER A 63 1.27 11.11 2.90
C SER A 63 2.20 9.94 3.23
N MET A 64 2.76 9.39 2.17
CA MET A 64 3.74 8.32 2.20
C MET A 64 5.11 8.89 1.85
N ALA A 65 6.18 8.31 2.38
CA ALA A 65 7.54 8.68 1.97
C ALA A 65 7.79 8.18 0.53
N PRO A 66 8.54 8.90 -0.32
CA PRO A 66 8.76 8.54 -1.73
C PRO A 66 9.26 7.10 -1.94
N GLN A 67 10.12 6.60 -1.04
CA GLN A 67 10.66 5.24 -1.11
C GLN A 67 9.56 4.16 -1.00
N HIS A 68 8.51 4.44 -0.22
CA HIS A 68 7.38 3.54 -0.08
C HIS A 68 6.43 3.65 -1.29
N GLU A 69 6.32 4.81 -1.93
CA GLU A 69 5.51 5.01 -3.15
C GLU A 69 6.10 4.26 -4.35
N GLU A 70 7.40 4.36 -4.52
CA GLU A 70 8.16 3.58 -5.51
C GLU A 70 7.96 2.08 -5.28
N ARG A 71 8.11 1.64 -4.03
CA ARG A 71 7.89 0.25 -3.65
C ARG A 71 6.44 -0.21 -3.89
N ALA A 72 5.46 0.64 -3.60
CA ALA A 72 4.05 0.33 -3.83
C ALA A 72 3.79 0.10 -5.31
N SER A 73 4.37 0.92 -6.17
CA SER A 73 4.28 0.80 -7.63
C SER A 73 4.88 -0.51 -8.14
N LEU A 74 6.07 -0.88 -7.64
CA LEU A 74 6.72 -2.15 -7.99
C LEU A 74 5.90 -3.36 -7.55
N VAL A 75 5.45 -3.38 -6.30
CA VAL A 75 4.66 -4.48 -5.74
C VAL A 75 3.32 -4.64 -6.47
N LEU A 76 2.66 -3.53 -6.80
CA LEU A 76 1.41 -3.54 -7.55
C LEU A 76 1.59 -4.08 -8.97
N GLY A 77 2.72 -3.75 -9.62
CA GLY A 77 3.12 -4.35 -10.90
C GLY A 77 3.25 -5.87 -10.81
N ILE A 78 3.93 -6.38 -9.78
CA ILE A 78 4.09 -7.83 -9.54
C ILE A 78 2.74 -8.50 -9.26
N ILE A 79 1.87 -7.90 -8.45
CA ILE A 79 0.54 -8.46 -8.17
C ILE A 79 -0.31 -8.54 -9.45
N ASN A 80 -0.18 -7.56 -10.35
CA ASN A 80 -0.92 -7.53 -11.60
C ASN A 80 -0.46 -8.60 -12.61
N THR A 81 0.75 -9.14 -12.49
CA THR A 81 1.22 -10.25 -13.34
C THR A 81 0.83 -11.63 -12.77
N LEU A 82 0.29 -11.69 -11.55
CA LEU A 82 -0.12 -12.96 -10.95
C LEU A 82 -1.37 -13.53 -11.61
N PRO A 83 -1.43 -14.86 -11.79
CA PRO A 83 -2.64 -15.53 -12.22
C PRO A 83 -3.76 -15.39 -11.17
N GLY A 84 -5.00 -15.45 -11.64
CA GLY A 84 -6.20 -15.27 -10.81
C GLY A 84 -6.90 -13.94 -11.08
N THR A 85 -8.23 -13.99 -11.12
CA THR A 85 -9.10 -12.82 -11.32
C THR A 85 -9.66 -12.32 -10.00
N THR A 86 -9.61 -13.15 -8.95
CA THR A 86 -10.08 -12.79 -7.61
C THR A 86 -8.92 -12.46 -6.66
N PRO A 87 -9.16 -11.60 -5.65
CA PRO A 87 -8.18 -11.32 -4.61
C PRO A 87 -7.75 -12.57 -3.84
N GLN A 88 -8.66 -13.51 -3.64
CA GLN A 88 -8.44 -14.75 -2.90
C GLN A 88 -7.51 -15.71 -3.67
N GLU A 89 -7.68 -15.84 -4.98
CA GLU A 89 -6.77 -16.62 -5.82
C GLU A 89 -5.36 -16.01 -5.82
N ARG A 90 -5.26 -14.68 -6.00
CA ARG A 90 -3.96 -13.99 -5.97
C ARG A 90 -3.29 -14.10 -4.62
N ARG A 91 -4.06 -14.01 -3.53
CA ARG A 91 -3.58 -14.27 -2.17
C ARG A 91 -3.03 -15.70 -2.04
N ALA A 92 -3.75 -16.69 -2.56
CA ALA A 92 -3.31 -18.07 -2.55
C ALA A 92 -1.99 -18.23 -3.32
N HIS A 93 -1.84 -17.61 -4.50
CA HIS A 93 -0.58 -17.61 -5.26
C HIS A 93 0.57 -16.90 -4.54
N LEU A 94 0.30 -15.76 -3.88
CA LEU A 94 1.29 -15.02 -3.11
C LEU A 94 1.84 -15.83 -1.92
N LEU A 95 0.96 -16.59 -1.26
CA LEU A 95 1.29 -17.33 -0.04
C LEU A 95 1.67 -18.79 -0.30
N ALA A 96 1.31 -19.35 -1.46
CA ALA A 96 1.67 -20.70 -1.84
C ALA A 96 3.20 -20.83 -1.89
N SER A 97 3.71 -21.89 -1.26
CA SER A 97 5.09 -22.32 -1.36
C SER A 97 5.10 -23.67 -2.06
N ARG A 98 5.77 -23.77 -3.20
CA ARG A 98 5.97 -25.07 -3.88
C ARG A 98 7.34 -25.68 -3.59
N GLU A 99 8.38 -24.86 -3.42
CA GLU A 99 9.77 -25.32 -3.20
C GLU A 99 10.56 -24.43 -2.23
N GLY A 100 9.91 -23.98 -1.14
CA GLY A 100 10.60 -23.45 0.04
C GLY A 100 10.48 -21.94 0.28
N LYS A 101 10.14 -21.11 -0.72
CA LYS A 101 9.79 -19.69 -0.49
C LYS A 101 8.61 -19.28 -1.35
N SER A 102 7.57 -18.73 -0.72
CA SER A 102 6.45 -18.12 -1.44
C SER A 102 6.85 -16.78 -2.05
N ILE A 103 6.07 -16.30 -3.02
CA ILE A 103 6.27 -14.97 -3.65
C ILE A 103 6.25 -13.88 -2.57
N PHE A 104 5.37 -14.01 -1.57
CA PHE A 104 5.33 -13.12 -0.41
C PHE A 104 6.66 -13.09 0.34
N HIS A 105 7.28 -14.24 0.58
CA HIS A 105 8.60 -14.30 1.23
C HIS A 105 9.73 -13.74 0.35
N ALA A 106 9.65 -13.91 -0.97
CA ALA A 106 10.61 -13.29 -1.90
C ALA A 106 10.53 -11.76 -1.85
N LEU A 107 9.32 -11.19 -1.84
CA LEU A 107 9.11 -9.74 -1.73
C LEU A 107 9.60 -9.17 -0.38
N LEU A 108 9.48 -9.95 0.70
CA LEU A 108 10.04 -9.60 2.01
C LEU A 108 11.58 -9.64 2.00
N ALA A 109 12.19 -10.65 1.38
CA ALA A 109 13.65 -10.72 1.27
C ALA A 109 14.20 -9.51 0.50
N GLN A 110 13.56 -9.13 -0.62
CA GLN A 110 13.95 -7.96 -1.41
C GLN A 110 13.85 -6.64 -0.61
N LEU A 111 12.90 -6.51 0.33
CA LEU A 111 12.85 -5.37 1.25
C LEU A 111 14.13 -5.29 2.09
N HIS A 112 14.51 -6.40 2.71
CA HIS A 112 15.65 -6.44 3.63
C HIS A 112 16.97 -6.22 2.91
N GLU A 113 17.11 -6.74 1.68
CA GLU A 113 18.27 -6.46 0.83
C GLU A 113 18.38 -4.96 0.53
N ASN A 114 17.29 -4.33 0.08
CA ASN A 114 17.27 -2.89 -0.20
C ASN A 114 17.53 -2.03 1.05
N ALA A 115 16.97 -2.42 2.20
CA ALA A 115 17.20 -1.74 3.47
C ALA A 115 18.68 -1.86 3.90
N THR A 116 19.29 -3.03 3.74
CA THR A 116 20.70 -3.26 4.08
C THR A 116 21.64 -2.45 3.17
N LEU A 117 21.31 -2.34 1.88
CA LEU A 117 22.05 -1.51 0.93
C LEU A 117 21.93 -0.03 1.27
N GLN A 118 20.74 0.46 1.68
CA GLN A 118 20.57 1.85 2.11
C GLN A 118 21.29 2.17 3.42
N VAL A 119 21.25 1.28 4.41
CA VAL A 119 21.97 1.45 5.69
C VAL A 119 23.49 1.45 5.46
N SER A 120 23.99 0.65 4.51
CA SER A 120 25.42 0.64 4.17
C SER A 120 25.87 1.90 3.41
N ALA A 121 24.95 2.58 2.72
CA ALA A 121 25.21 3.87 2.05
C ALA A 121 25.18 5.07 3.02
N LEU A 122 24.56 4.92 4.20
CA LEU A 122 24.69 5.86 5.32
C LEU A 122 25.94 5.48 6.13
N SER A 123 27.07 6.08 5.74
CA SER A 123 28.39 5.76 6.31
C SER A 123 28.45 5.90 7.85
N PRO A 124 29.31 5.14 8.55
CA PRO A 124 29.58 5.24 10.00
C PRO A 124 29.97 6.62 10.54
N ARG A 125 30.06 7.66 9.70
CA ARG A 125 30.46 9.01 10.07
C ARG A 125 29.43 9.77 10.91
N GLU A 126 28.19 9.28 11.03
CA GLU A 126 27.19 9.87 11.94
C GLU A 126 27.25 9.31 13.37
N LEU A 127 28.02 8.23 13.63
CA LEU A 127 28.17 7.66 14.98
C LEU A 127 29.36 8.23 15.78
N ILE A 128 30.15 9.13 15.18
CA ILE A 128 31.29 9.77 15.83
C ILE A 128 31.23 11.28 15.57
N GLN A 129 30.22 11.95 16.13
CA GLN A 129 30.40 13.32 16.60
C GLN A 129 30.20 13.32 18.12
N LEU A 130 31.35 13.33 18.79
CA LEU A 130 31.57 13.82 20.15
C LEU A 130 31.00 15.24 20.32
#